data_AF-A0A246Q5N5-F1
#
_entry.id   AF-A0A246Q5N5-F1
#
_cell.length_a   1.000
_cell.length_b   1.000
_cell.length_c   1.000
_cell.angle_alpha   90.00
_cell.angle_beta   90.00
_cell.angle_gamma   90.00
#
_symmetry.space_group_name_H-M   'P 1'
#
loop_
_entity.id
_entity.type
_entity.pdbx_description
1 polymer ?
#
loop_
_entity_poly.entity_id
_entity_poly.type
_entity_poly.pdbx_seq_one_letter_code
_entity_poly.pdbx_strand_id
1 'polypeptide(L)' 'MPLHNFKKGELGHWLQVVADNSAGEKEYEPVPAEFVDALTTLRCVKRNDAGLLIVTEKGRLALHMDGSGEF' A
#
# COMPACT_ATOMS: atom_id res chain seq x y z
N MET A 1 18.67 5.74 12.56
CA MET A 1 17.44 5.78 11.73
C MET A 1 16.42 4.93 12.45
N PRO A 2 15.24 5.46 12.81
CA PRO A 2 14.30 4.71 13.63
C PRO A 2 13.83 3.49 12.82
N LEU A 3 14.00 2.31 13.40
CA LEU A 3 13.35 1.10 12.94
C LEU A 3 11.85 1.36 13.10
N HIS A 4 11.16 1.76 12.02
CA HIS A 4 9.70 1.84 12.05
C HIS A 4 9.19 0.47 12.44
N ASN A 5 8.64 0.39 13.64
CA ASN A 5 8.12 -0.82 14.24
C ASN A 5 6.70 -1.02 13.69
N PHE A 6 6.59 -1.15 12.37
CA PHE A 6 5.32 -1.37 11.69
C PHE A 6 4.72 -2.64 12.28
N LYS A 7 3.53 -2.56 12.87
CA LYS A 7 2.85 -3.76 13.35
C LYS A 7 2.52 -4.62 12.13
N LYS A 8 2.66 -5.92 12.30
CA LYS A 8 2.30 -6.92 11.30
C LYS A 8 0.84 -6.68 10.89
N GLY A 9 0.59 -6.42 9.60
CA GLY A 9 -0.73 -6.12 9.04
C GLY A 9 -1.01 -4.64 8.75
N GLU A 10 -0.30 -3.68 9.36
CA GLU A 10 -0.52 -2.25 9.07
C GLU A 10 -0.08 -1.88 7.65
N LEU A 11 1.06 -2.41 7.20
CA LEU A 11 1.52 -2.22 5.82
C LEU A 11 0.56 -2.81 4.79
N GLY A 12 -0.06 -3.96 5.09
CA GLY A 12 -1.06 -4.60 4.23
C GLY A 12 -2.34 -3.76 4.15
N HIS A 13 -2.83 -3.29 5.31
CA HIS A 13 -3.98 -2.40 5.39
C HIS A 13 -3.79 -1.12 4.56
N TRP A 14 -2.68 -0.40 4.78
CA TRP A 14 -2.41 0.83 4.02
C TRP A 14 -2.19 0.57 2.53
N LEU A 15 -1.58 -0.56 2.16
CA LEU A 15 -1.44 -0.95 0.76
C LEU A 15 -2.81 -1.19 0.11
N GLN A 16 -3.78 -1.73 0.86
CA GLN A 16 -5.14 -1.93 0.41
C GLN A 16 -5.87 -0.59 0.23
N VAL A 17 -5.66 0.36 1.15
CA VAL A 17 -6.16 1.73 1.02
C VAL A 17 -5.62 2.40 -0.24
N VAL A 18 -4.32 2.27 -0.55
CA VAL A 18 -3.75 2.80 -1.80
C VAL A 18 -4.37 2.12 -3.03
N ALA A 19 -4.66 0.81 -2.95
CA ALA A 19 -5.30 0.09 -4.05
C ALA A 19 -6.71 0.62 -4.31
N ASP A 20 -7.47 0.83 -3.24
CA ASP A 20 -8.84 1.34 -3.27
C ASP A 20 -8.90 2.78 -3.81
N ASN A 21 -8.02 3.65 -3.29
CA ASN A 21 -7.84 5.02 -3.79
C ASN A 21 -7.48 5.06 -5.28
N SER A 22 -6.65 4.12 -5.74
CA SER A 22 -6.23 4.04 -7.15
C SER A 22 -7.31 3.46 -8.05
N ALA A 23 -8.22 2.63 -7.53
CA ALA A 23 -9.33 2.06 -8.26
C ALA A 23 -10.49 3.06 -8.41
N GLY A 24 -10.56 4.07 -7.53
CA GLY A 24 -11.65 5.03 -7.51
C GLY A 24 -12.98 4.41 -7.07
N GLU A 25 -12.91 3.26 -6.39
CA GLU A 25 -14.08 2.51 -5.93
C GLU A 25 -14.62 3.04 -4.59
N LYS A 26 -13.80 3.75 -3.80
CA LYS A 26 -14.22 4.45 -2.57
C LYS A 26 -13.67 5.87 -2.45
N GLU A 27 -14.10 6.54 -1.38
CA GLU A 27 -13.56 7.82 -0.93
C GLU A 27 -12.04 7.75 -0.73
N TYR A 28 -11.36 8.79 -1.24
CA TYR A 28 -9.92 8.92 -1.11
C TYR A 28 -9.52 9.04 0.36
N GLU A 29 -8.81 8.04 0.85
CA GLU A 29 -8.29 8.03 2.21
C GLU A 29 -6.79 8.37 2.22
N PRO A 30 -6.37 9.43 2.95
CA PRO A 30 -4.97 9.84 2.97
C PRO A 30 -4.11 8.84 3.74
N VAL A 31 -3.10 8.28 3.04
CA VAL A 31 -2.15 7.33 3.62
C VAL A 31 -0.99 8.08 4.31
N PRO A 32 -0.60 7.73 5.55
CA PRO A 32 0.47 8.42 6.25
C PRO A 32 1.82 8.28 5.52
N ALA A 33 2.61 9.35 5.55
CA ALA A 33 3.86 9.45 4.77
C ALA A 33 4.87 8.34 5.09
N GLU A 34 4.92 7.86 6.33
CA GLU A 34 5.76 6.73 6.76
C GLU A 34 5.45 5.42 6.02
N PHE A 35 4.17 5.15 5.76
CA PHE A 35 3.74 3.96 5.05
C PHE A 35 3.94 4.15 3.55
N VAL A 36 3.73 5.36 3.03
CA VAL A 36 4.04 5.68 1.63
C VAL A 36 5.53 5.43 1.34
N ASP A 37 6.42 5.90 2.21
CA ASP A 37 7.87 5.71 2.06
C ASP A 37 8.26 4.22 2.13
N ALA A 38 7.72 3.49 3.12
CA ALA A 38 7.96 2.05 3.25
C ALA A 38 7.43 1.24 2.06
N LEU A 39 6.18 1.48 1.64
CA LEU A 39 5.57 0.80 0.50
C LEU A 39 6.29 1.14 -0.82
N THR A 40 6.78 2.37 -0.96
CA THR A 40 7.60 2.79 -2.10
C THR A 40 8.95 2.07 -2.10
N THR A 41 9.60 1.99 -0.93
CA THR A 41 10.87 1.27 -0.73
C THR A 41 10.73 -0.21 -1.06
N LEU A 42 9.61 -0.84 -0.66
CA LEU A 42 9.28 -2.23 -0.98
C LEU A 42 8.81 -2.44 -2.44
N ARG A 43 8.69 -1.36 -3.22
CA ARG A 43 8.17 -1.33 -4.59
C ARG A 43 6.73 -1.86 -4.72
N CYS A 44 5.95 -1.77 -3.66
CA CYS A 44 4.52 -2.14 -3.65
C CYS A 44 3.64 -1.03 -4.24
N VAL A 45 4.10 0.22 -4.15
CA VAL A 45 3.43 1.39 -4.74
C VAL A 45 4.41 2.20 -5.57
N LYS A 46 3.89 2.98 -6.52
CA LYS A 46 4.65 3.95 -7.31
C LYS A 46 3.85 5.23 -7.49
N ARG A 47 4.52 6.34 -7.74
CA ARG A 47 3.84 7.56 -8.23
C ARG A 47 3.67 7.46 -9.75
N ASN A 48 2.48 7.76 -10.24
CA ASN A 48 2.23 7.92 -11.67
C ASN A 48 2.65 9.32 -12.14
N ASP A 49 2.56 9.57 -13.45
CA ASP A 49 2.88 10.87 -14.06
C ASP A 49 1.98 12.03 -13.58
N ALA A 50 0.81 11.72 -13.02
CA ALA A 50 -0.07 12.71 -12.38
C ALA A 50 0.30 12.98 -10.91
N GLY A 51 1.36 12.37 -10.39
CA GLY A 51 1.78 12.49 -8.99
C GLY A 51 0.95 11.68 -8.00
N LEU A 52 -0.01 10.87 -8.49
CA LEU A 52 -0.86 10.01 -7.66
C LEU A 52 -0.15 8.71 -7.31
N LEU A 53 -0.39 8.24 -6.09
CA LEU A 53 0.13 6.97 -5.61
C LEU A 53 -0.74 5.83 -6.17
N ILE A 54 -0.11 4.92 -6.91
CA ILE A 54 -0.78 3.77 -7.52
C ILE A 54 -0.10 2.48 -7.08
N VAL A 55 -0.90 1.44 -6.86
CA VAL A 55 -0.38 0.12 -6.45
C VAL A 55 0.23 -0.57 -7.65
N THR A 56 1.44 -1.10 -7.48
CA THR A 56 2.12 -1.88 -8.51
C THR A 56 1.56 -3.30 -8.57
N GLU A 57 1.86 -4.03 -9.64
CA GLU A 57 1.52 -5.45 -9.72
C GLU A 57 2.08 -6.26 -8.54
N LYS A 58 3.28 -5.91 -8.07
CA LYS A 58 3.91 -6.51 -6.90
C LYS A 58 3.15 -6.20 -5.61
N GLY A 59 2.64 -4.98 -5.46
CA GLY A 59 1.78 -4.60 -4.33
C GLY A 59 0.45 -5.34 -4.35
N ARG A 60 -0.17 -5.50 -5.53
CA ARG A 60 -1.40 -6.29 -5.68
C ARG A 60 -1.19 -7.76 -5.30
N LEU A 61 -0.06 -8.36 -5.72
CA LEU A 61 0.30 -9.72 -5.34
C LEU A 61 0.56 -9.85 -3.83
N ALA A 62 1.22 -8.86 -3.22
CA ALA A 62 1.43 -8.83 -1.77
C ALA A 62 0.11 -8.74 -1.00
N LEU A 63 -0.85 -7.93 -1.48
CA LEU A 63 -2.21 -7.87 -0.92
C LEU A 63 -2.95 -9.19 -1.03
N HIS A 64 -2.85 -9.83 -2.20
CA HIS A 64 -3.52 -11.11 -2.42
C HIS A 64 -2.91 -12.20 -1.52
N MET A 65 -1.59 -12.24 -1.36
CA MET A 65 -0.93 -13.19 -0.46
C MET A 65 -1.22 -12.96 1.03
N ASP A 66 -1.37 -11.70 1.46
CA ASP A 66 -1.71 -11.37 2.85
C ASP A 66 -3.22 -11.65 3.13
N GLY A 67 -4.08 -11.47 2.13
CA GLY A 67 -5.51 -11.76 2.19
C GLY A 67 -5.90 -13.23 1.97
N SER A 68 -5.07 -14.02 1.26
CA SER A 68 -5.29 -15.46 1.04
C SER A 68 -4.85 -16.34 2.22
N GLY A 69 -4.81 -15.78 3.43
CA GLY A 69 -4.55 -16.51 4.67
C GLY A 69 -5.73 -17.34 5.19
N GLU A 70 -6.83 -17.46 4.45
CA GLU A 70 -7.97 -18.30 4.80
C GLU A 70 -8.12 -19.44 3.78
N PHE A 71 -7.58 -20.60 4.17
CA PHE A 71 -7.86 -22.01 3.79
C PHE A 71 -8.44 -22.34 2.41
#